data_AF-A0A2P2DXP7-F1
#
_entry.id   AF-A0A2P2DXP7-F1
#
_cell.length_a   1.000
_cell.length_b   1.000
_cell.length_c   1.000
_cell.angle_alpha   90.00
_cell.angle_beta   90.00
_cell.angle_gamma   90.00
#
_symmetry.space_group_name_H-M   'P 1'
#
loop_
_entity.id
_entity.type
_entity.pdbx_description
1 polymer ?
#
loop_
_entity_poly.entity_id
_entity_poly.type
_entity_poly.pdbx_seq_one_letter_code
_entity_poly.pdbx_strand_id
1 'polypeptide(L)' 'MKKPKLIKMPKRPKESASAEVWLRYEQRVKSVQDRNAKKLAPYLKAQSIKERVKKNVSKISGKVA' A
#
# COMPACT_ATOMS: atom_id res chain seq x y z
N MET A 1 -0.46 -0.64 -15.41
CA MET A 1 0.43 0.11 -14.49
C MET A 1 1.36 -0.84 -13.76
N LYS A 2 2.65 -0.51 -13.67
CA LYS A 2 3.60 -1.22 -12.79
C LYS A 2 3.29 -0.89 -11.33
N LYS A 3 3.52 -1.84 -10.41
CA LYS A 3 3.33 -1.62 -8.97
C LYS A 3 4.32 -0.54 -8.49
N PRO A 4 3.88 0.50 -7.78
CA PRO A 4 4.77 1.57 -7.33
C PRO A 4 5.77 1.05 -6.29
N LYS A 5 7.00 1.57 -6.31
CA LYS A 5 8.02 1.28 -5.30
C LYS A 5 7.73 2.09 -4.04
N LEU A 6 7.48 1.39 -2.93
CA LEU A 6 7.17 1.98 -1.64
C LEU A 6 8.43 2.43 -0.91
N ILE A 7 8.30 3.45 -0.07
CA ILE A 7 9.34 3.92 0.83
C ILE A 7 9.54 2.84 1.91
N LYS A 8 10.81 2.50 2.20
CA LYS A 8 11.15 1.53 3.24
C LYS A 8 10.76 2.07 4.62
N MET A 9 10.33 1.17 5.50
CA MET A 9 9.99 1.55 6.88
C MET A 9 11.23 1.98 7.66
N PRO A 10 11.11 2.95 8.58
CA PRO A 10 12.19 3.28 9.50
C PRO A 10 12.63 2.06 10.30
N LYS A 11 13.91 1.97 10.65
CA LYS A 11 14.43 0.90 11.51
C LYS A 11 13.89 1.09 12.93
N ARG A 12 13.40 0.00 13.53
CA ARG A 12 12.91 0.00 14.91
C ARG A 12 14.05 0.36 15.89
N PRO A 13 13.83 1.25 16.86
CA PRO A 13 14.78 1.51 17.93
C PRO A 13 15.06 0.26 18.75
N LYS A 14 16.20 0.24 19.45
CA LYS A 14 16.47 -0.79 20.47
C LYS A 14 15.50 -0.59 21.65
N GLU A 15 15.24 -1.66 22.40
CA GLU A 15 14.36 -1.61 23.56
C GLU A 15 14.87 -0.65 24.64
N SER A 16 16.19 -0.53 24.79
CA SER A 16 16.86 0.41 25.70
C SER A 16 16.86 1.87 25.24
N ALA A 17 16.19 2.21 24.13
CA ALA A 17 16.13 3.58 23.64
C ALA A 17 15.24 4.45 24.53
N SER A 18 15.55 5.75 24.60
CA SER A 18 14.73 6.70 25.36
C SER A 18 13.33 6.86 24.76
N ALA A 19 12.38 7.31 25.60
CA ALA A 19 11.00 7.55 25.19
C ALA A 19 10.91 8.55 24.02
N GLU A 20 11.79 9.55 23.97
CA GLU A 20 11.84 10.53 22.88
C GLU A 20 12.20 9.87 21.53
N VAL A 21 13.13 8.92 21.53
CA VAL A 21 13.53 8.19 20.31
C VAL A 21 12.37 7.33 19.81
N TRP A 22 11.62 6.71 20.72
CA TRP A 22 10.40 5.98 20.39
C TRP A 22 9.33 6.89 19.79
N LEU A 23 9.07 8.06 20.39
CA LEU A 23 8.11 9.02 19.86
C LEU A 23 8.47 9.49 18.44
N ARG A 24 9.74 9.83 18.22
CA ARG A 24 10.24 10.22 16.88
C ARG A 24 10.11 9.07 15.88
N TYR A 25 10.34 7.83 16.30
CA TYR A 25 10.15 6.65 15.45
C TYR A 25 8.69 6.48 15.03
N GLU A 26 7.74 6.59 15.96
CA GLU A 26 6.30 6.48 15.65
C GLU A 26 5.84 7.57 14.67
N GLN A 27 6.28 8.81 14.87
CA GLN A 27 5.99 9.91 13.94
C GLN A 27 6.52 9.62 12.53
N ARG A 28 7.74 9.09 12.41
CA ARG A 28 8.34 8.70 11.12
C ARG A 28 7.59 7.54 10.48
N VAL A 29 7.21 6.53 11.25
CA VAL A 29 6.42 5.37 10.79
C VAL A 29 5.10 5.86 10.18
N LYS A 30 4.35 6.70 10.90
CA LYS A 30 3.09 7.26 10.43
C LYS A 30 3.27 8.05 9.13
N SER A 31 4.28 8.92 9.07
CA SER A 31 4.57 9.70 7.85
C SER A 31 4.91 8.81 6.65
N VAL A 32 5.68 7.73 6.85
CA VAL A 32 6.02 6.79 5.77
C VAL A 32 4.79 6.00 5.32
N GLN A 33 3.95 5.57 6.26
CA GLN A 33 2.69 4.88 5.95
C GLN A 33 1.76 5.77 5.12
N ASP A 34 1.56 7.03 5.51
CA ASP A 34 0.71 7.98 4.78
C ASP A 34 1.20 8.22 3.35
N ARG A 35 2.52 8.40 3.18
CA ARG A 35 3.13 8.57 1.85
C ARG A 35 2.98 7.31 1.00
N ASN A 36 3.16 6.13 1.59
CA ASN A 36 3.00 4.86 0.90
C ASN A 36 1.54 4.62 0.51
N ALA A 37 0.58 4.95 1.37
CA ALA A 37 -0.85 4.87 1.07
C ALA A 37 -1.21 5.76 -0.13
N LYS A 38 -0.75 7.01 -0.15
CA LYS A 38 -0.95 7.93 -1.29
C LYS A 38 -0.36 7.39 -2.59
N LYS A 39 0.84 6.80 -2.55
CA LYS A 39 1.47 6.16 -3.72
C LYS A 39 0.72 4.92 -4.20
N LEU A 40 0.17 4.14 -3.27
CA LEU A 40 -0.47 2.85 -3.56
C LEU A 40 -1.94 3.02 -4.01
N ALA A 41 -2.64 4.04 -3.53
CA ALA A 41 -4.04 4.33 -3.87
C ALA A 41 -4.37 4.30 -5.37
N PRO A 42 -3.66 5.01 -6.27
CA PRO A 42 -3.97 4.98 -7.70
C PRO A 42 -3.75 3.59 -8.31
N TYR A 43 -2.74 2.85 -7.84
CA TYR A 43 -2.49 1.49 -8.30
C TYR A 43 -3.61 0.53 -7.88
N LEU A 44 -4.08 0.61 -6.64
CA LEU A 44 -5.19 -0.22 -6.15
C LEU A 44 -6.49 0.11 -6.89
N LYS A 45 -6.75 1.38 -7.18
CA LYS A 45 -7.90 1.80 -7.99
C LYS A 45 -7.82 1.23 -9.41
N ALA A 46 -6.64 1.28 -10.04
CA ALA A 46 -6.45 0.70 -11.37
C ALA A 46 -6.65 -0.82 -11.38
N GLN A 47 -6.15 -1.52 -10.35
CA GLN A 47 -6.33 -2.96 -10.20
C GLN A 47 -7.81 -3.33 -10.01
N SER A 48 -8.54 -2.62 -9.15
CA SER A 48 -9.95 -2.93 -8.92
C SER A 48 -10.80 -2.74 -10.19
N ILE A 49 -10.49 -1.73 -11.00
CA ILE A 49 -11.12 -1.53 -12.32
C ILE A 49 -10.79 -2.70 -13.25
N LYS A 50 -9.52 -3.09 -13.34
CA LYS A 50 -9.10 -4.22 -14.19
C LYS A 50 -9.82 -5.51 -13.82
N GLU A 51 -9.91 -5.81 -12.53
CA GLU A 51 -10.63 -7.00 -12.04
C GLU A 51 -12.13 -6.93 -12.35
N ARG A 52 -12.75 -5.76 -12.19
CA ARG A 52 -14.16 -5.55 -12.55
C ARG A 52 -14.40 -5.78 -14.05
N VAL A 53 -13.55 -5.21 -14.91
CA VAL A 53 -13.63 -5.40 -16.37
C VAL A 53 -13.43 -6.87 -16.73
N LYS A 54 -12.41 -7.53 -16.17
CA LYS A 54 -12.15 -8.96 -16.39
C LYS A 54 -13.37 -9.82 -16.02
N LYS A 55 -14.00 -9.55 -14.87
CA LYS A 55 -15.20 -10.24 -14.43
C LYS A 55 -16.38 -10.03 -15.40
N ASN A 56 -16.58 -8.80 -15.87
CA ASN A 56 -17.66 -8.50 -16.81
C ASN A 56 -17.43 -9.15 -18.18
N VAL A 57 -16.20 -9.10 -18.71
CA VAL A 57 -15.85 -9.78 -19.98
C VAL A 57 -15.99 -11.29 -19.86
N SER A 58 -15.59 -11.89 -18.73
CA SER A 58 -15.78 -13.32 -18.48
C SER A 58 -17.25 -13.73 -18.45
N LYS A 59 -18.13 -12.88 -17.90
CA LYS A 59 -19.58 -13.10 -17.91
C LYS A 59 -20.18 -13.00 -19.32
N ILE A 60 -19.77 -11.99 -20.09
CA ILE A 60 -20.27 -11.77 -21.46
C ILE A 60 -19.79 -12.88 -22.42
N SER A 61 -18.54 -13.32 -22.26
CA SER A 61 -17.95 -14.35 -23.13
C SER A 61 -18.42 -15.78 -22.84
N GLY A 62 -19.39 -15.98 -21.94
CA GLY A 62 -19.96 -17.30 -21.64
C GLY A 62 -18.97 -18.31 -21.02
N LYS A 63 -17.76 -17.87 -20.63
CA LYS A 63 -16.74 -18.73 -19.99
C LYS A 63 -17.01 -19.00 -18.50
N VAL A 64 -18.14 -18.51 -17.98
CA VAL A 64 -18.65 -18.87 -16.66
C VAL A 64 -19.86 -19.77 -16.90
N ALA A 65 -19.62 -21.08 -16.95
CA ALA A 65 -20.62 -22.10 -16.66
C ALA A 65 -20.75 -22.22 -15.13
#